data_AF-A0A2V5Y3Z8-F1
#
_entry.id   AF-A0A2V5Y3Z8-F1
#
_cell.length_a   1.000
_cell.length_b   1.000
_cell.length_c   1.000
_cell.angle_alpha   90.00
_cell.angle_beta   90.00
_cell.angle_gamma   90.00
#
_symmetry.space_group_name_H-M   'P 1'
#
loop_
_entity.id
_entity.type
_entity.pdbx_description
1 polymer ?
#
loop_
_entity_poly.entity_id
_entity_poly.type
_entity_poly.pdbx_seq_one_letter_code
_entity_poly.pdbx_strand_id
1 'polypeptide(L)'
;MDLVFFARFAEAMSIMKPKQRFIRILAVLFVFPLMATFAQQPPNSASIEVITTFDHPGTGNSTLPQKINERGDIVGIFLDSNFVSRGFVRFSDGSFSDPIIDPNDTVGLTEGRGINNTRTVCGDYAAGDGNFHGFFLSGGTFTEYDIAGAASTLVHSINDSADFAGAFSLTGPNGMHQGFVSVGGTITSF
;
A
#
# COMPACT_ATOMS: atom_id res chain seq x y z
N MET A 1 12.53 29.25 38.95
CA MET A 1 12.24 28.95 40.36
C MET A 1 12.57 30.22 41.15
N ASP A 2 11.57 30.94 41.63
CA ASP A 2 11.73 32.32 42.08
C ASP A 2 12.25 32.44 43.52
N LEU A 3 13.03 33.48 43.80
CA LEU A 3 13.71 33.72 45.09
C LEU A 3 12.76 33.67 46.30
N VAL A 4 11.49 34.04 46.09
CA VAL A 4 10.42 34.08 47.10
C VAL A 4 10.09 32.69 47.65
N PHE A 5 10.25 31.63 46.83
CA PHE A 5 9.97 30.26 47.26
C PHE A 5 11.01 29.77 48.27
N PHE A 6 12.30 30.06 48.04
CA PHE A 6 13.38 29.64 48.93
C PHE A 6 13.33 30.37 50.28
N ALA A 7 12.99 31.66 50.28
CA ALA A 7 12.86 32.45 51.50
C ALA A 7 11.77 31.89 52.43
N ARG A 8 10.57 31.61 51.89
CA ARG A 8 9.45 31.05 52.67
C ARG A 8 9.70 29.61 53.13
N PHE A 9 10.45 28.84 52.35
CA PHE A 9 10.84 27.48 52.72
C PHE A 9 11.83 27.46 53.90
N ALA A 10 12.83 28.34 53.89
CA ALA A 10 13.81 28.46 54.96
C ALA A 10 13.18 28.94 56.28
N GLU A 11 12.27 29.91 56.21
CA GLU A 11 11.55 30.43 57.38
C GLU A 11 10.66 29.36 58.02
N ALA A 12 9.97 28.56 57.21
CA ALA A 12 9.17 27.44 57.70
C ALA A 12 10.03 26.33 58.34
N MET A 13 11.26 26.09 57.88
CA MET A 13 12.17 25.12 58.52
C MET A 13 12.69 25.60 59.88
N SER A 14 12.89 26.90 60.06
CA SER A 14 13.45 27.51 61.28
C SER A 14 12.62 27.27 62.54
N ILE A 15 11.29 27.16 62.41
CA ILE A 15 10.35 27.02 63.54
C ILE A 15 9.95 25.55 63.85
N MET A 16 10.43 24.58 63.08
CA MET A 16 10.01 23.18 63.21
C MET A 16 10.88 22.36 64.18
N LYS A 17 10.30 21.35 64.84
CA LYS A 17 11.05 20.38 65.66
C LYS A 17 12.00 19.55 64.78
N PRO A 18 13.17 19.11 65.29
CA PRO A 18 14.19 18.44 64.50
C PRO A 18 13.69 17.23 63.70
N LYS A 19 12.84 16.39 64.31
CA LYS A 19 12.22 15.23 63.66
C LYS A 19 11.33 15.61 62.47
N GLN A 20 10.65 16.75 62.53
CA GLN A 20 9.75 17.20 61.47
C GLN A 20 10.51 17.86 60.31
N ARG A 21 11.65 18.52 60.58
CA ARG A 21 12.56 19.01 59.54
C ARG A 21 13.11 17.83 58.72
N PHE A 22 13.54 16.79 59.41
CA PHE A 22 14.05 15.56 58.77
C PHE A 22 12.99 14.91 57.87
N ILE A 23 11.75 14.76 58.35
CA ILE A 23 10.64 14.21 57.57
C ILE A 23 10.32 15.07 56.35
N ARG A 24 10.32 16.40 56.47
CA ARG A 24 10.06 17.29 55.33
C ARG A 24 11.17 17.26 54.29
N ILE A 25 12.43 17.19 54.71
CA ILE A 25 13.57 17.04 53.79
C ILE A 25 13.45 15.69 53.06
N LEU A 26 13.11 14.61 53.76
CA LEU A 26 12.82 13.32 53.12
C LEU A 26 11.67 13.42 52.11
N ALA A 27 10.56 14.07 52.49
CA ALA A 27 9.39 14.21 51.62
C ALA A 27 9.74 14.98 50.32
N VAL A 28 10.54 16.05 50.41
CA VAL A 28 11.02 16.78 49.23
C VAL A 28 11.97 15.91 48.38
N LEU A 29 12.89 15.19 49.03
CA LEU A 29 13.83 14.29 48.34
C LEU A 29 13.16 13.09 47.65
N PHE A 30 11.98 12.66 48.09
CA PHE A 30 11.23 11.56 47.44
C PHE A 30 10.18 12.04 46.44
N VAL A 31 9.53 13.19 46.67
CA VAL A 31 8.47 13.69 45.78
C VAL A 31 9.03 14.32 44.50
N PHE A 32 10.18 15.00 44.56
CA PHE A 32 10.76 15.68 43.40
C PHE A 32 11.39 14.73 42.35
N PRO A 33 12.14 13.66 42.69
CA PRO A 33 12.59 12.71 41.68
C PRO A 33 11.43 11.89 41.09
N LEU A 34 10.34 11.68 41.84
CA LEU A 34 9.16 10.95 41.33
C LEU A 34 8.41 11.71 40.24
N MET A 35 8.43 13.05 40.26
CA MET A 35 7.88 13.89 39.19
C MET A 35 8.80 13.97 37.96
N ALA A 36 10.11 13.78 38.13
CA ALA A 36 11.07 13.75 37.02
C ALA A 36 11.08 12.41 36.25
N THR A 37 10.44 11.35 36.80
CA THR A 37 10.38 10.02 36.19
C THR A 37 9.15 9.76 35.32
N PHE A 38 8.26 10.73 35.12
CA PHE A 38 7.37 10.67 33.97
C PHE A 38 8.20 11.01 32.74
N ALA A 39 8.93 10.01 32.24
CA ALA A 39 9.49 10.06 30.90
C ALA A 39 8.36 10.50 29.97
N GLN A 40 8.50 11.69 29.39
CA GLN A 40 7.63 12.15 28.34
C GLN A 40 7.71 11.09 27.26
N GLN A 41 6.66 10.27 27.13
CA GLN A 41 6.61 9.18 26.16
C GLN A 41 7.06 9.76 24.82
N PRO A 42 8.08 9.17 24.16
CA PRO A 42 8.55 9.71 22.90
C PRO A 42 7.35 9.87 21.96
N PRO A 43 7.30 10.97 21.17
CA PRO A 43 6.18 11.22 20.27
C PRO A 43 5.95 9.97 19.43
N ASN A 44 4.71 9.45 19.43
CA ASN A 44 4.30 8.19 18.82
C ASN A 44 5.19 7.83 17.63
N SER A 45 6.19 6.98 17.85
CA SER A 45 7.01 6.45 16.77
C SER A 45 6.05 5.77 15.81
N ALA A 46 6.12 6.09 14.52
CA ALA A 46 5.31 5.42 13.52
C ALA A 46 5.49 3.91 13.68
N SER A 47 4.43 3.21 14.10
CA SER A 47 4.42 1.77 14.24
C SER A 47 3.93 1.17 12.93
N ILE A 48 4.69 0.25 12.36
CA ILE A 48 4.20 -0.62 11.29
C ILE A 48 3.44 -1.75 11.97
N GLU A 49 2.15 -1.85 11.69
CA GLU A 49 1.31 -2.96 12.13
C GLU A 49 0.90 -3.80 10.93
N VAL A 50 1.09 -5.11 11.03
CA VAL A 50 0.57 -6.05 10.03
C VAL A 50 -0.91 -6.26 10.33
N ILE A 51 -1.77 -5.62 9.55
CA ILE A 51 -3.23 -5.71 9.71
C ILE A 51 -3.75 -7.06 9.24
N THR A 52 -3.19 -7.59 8.15
CA THR A 52 -3.61 -8.87 7.57
C THR A 52 -2.53 -9.46 6.67
N THR A 53 -2.50 -10.78 6.57
CA THR A 53 -1.75 -11.54 5.56
C THR A 53 -2.72 -12.45 4.83
N PHE A 54 -2.44 -12.72 3.55
CA PHE A 54 -3.26 -13.65 2.77
C PHE A 54 -2.41 -14.32 1.71
N ASP A 55 -2.84 -15.51 1.32
CA ASP A 55 -2.44 -16.19 0.10
C ASP A 55 -3.67 -16.39 -0.78
N HIS A 56 -3.47 -16.39 -2.10
CA HIS A 56 -4.50 -16.86 -3.00
C HIS A 56 -4.81 -18.34 -2.70
N PRO A 57 -6.08 -18.76 -2.63
CA PRO A 57 -6.43 -20.16 -2.39
C PRO A 57 -5.95 -21.07 -3.55
N GLY A 58 -5.47 -22.28 -3.26
CA GLY A 58 -5.05 -23.26 -4.27
C GLY A 58 -3.71 -23.93 -3.98
N THR A 59 -3.20 -24.68 -4.95
CA THR A 59 -1.81 -25.19 -5.00
C THR A 59 -1.05 -24.50 -6.13
N GLY A 60 0.23 -24.15 -5.93
CA GLY A 60 1.04 -23.39 -6.89
C GLY A 60 1.37 -21.96 -6.47
N ASN A 61 1.00 -21.55 -5.25
CA ASN A 61 0.71 -20.16 -4.91
C ASN A 61 1.97 -19.30 -4.72
N SER A 62 2.32 -18.51 -5.72
CA SER A 62 3.08 -17.28 -5.55
C SER A 62 2.11 -16.10 -5.57
N THR A 63 1.62 -15.68 -4.40
CA THR A 63 0.66 -14.57 -4.30
C THR A 63 1.39 -13.23 -4.36
N LEU A 64 1.19 -12.49 -5.45
CA LEU A 64 1.84 -11.21 -5.71
C LEU A 64 0.80 -10.09 -5.84
N PRO A 65 0.36 -9.47 -4.73
CA PRO A 65 -0.51 -8.30 -4.79
C PRO A 65 0.19 -7.12 -5.47
N GLN A 66 -0.53 -6.40 -6.33
CA GLN A 66 0.00 -5.29 -7.13
C GLN A 66 -0.57 -3.94 -6.68
N LYS A 67 -1.89 -3.84 -6.52
CA LYS A 67 -2.56 -2.59 -6.12
C LYS A 67 -3.76 -2.84 -5.22
N ILE A 68 -3.97 -1.91 -4.28
CA ILE A 68 -5.15 -1.84 -3.40
C ILE A 68 -5.93 -0.56 -3.69
N ASN A 69 -7.27 -0.62 -3.73
CA ASN A 69 -8.14 0.55 -3.82
C ASN A 69 -8.60 1.02 -2.43
N GLU A 70 -9.31 2.15 -2.35
CA GLU A 70 -9.75 2.72 -1.06
C GLU A 70 -10.82 1.88 -0.36
N ARG A 71 -11.45 0.95 -1.09
CA ARG A 71 -12.40 -0.01 -0.53
C ARG A 71 -11.70 -1.19 0.13
N GLY A 72 -10.38 -1.33 -0.04
CA GLY A 72 -9.61 -2.48 0.43
C GLY A 72 -9.66 -3.69 -0.51
N ASP A 73 -10.18 -3.53 -1.73
CA ASP A 73 -10.06 -4.56 -2.76
C ASP A 73 -8.64 -4.51 -3.34
N ILE A 74 -8.04 -5.68 -3.56
CA ILE A 74 -6.65 -5.84 -4.00
C ILE A 74 -6.65 -6.60 -5.33
N VAL A 75 -5.99 -6.05 -6.34
CA VAL A 75 -5.65 -6.79 -7.56
C VAL A 75 -4.23 -7.34 -7.45
N GLY A 76 -4.01 -8.51 -8.01
CA GLY A 76 -2.67 -9.06 -8.12
C GLY A 76 -2.56 -10.23 -9.08
N ILE A 77 -1.47 -10.96 -8.91
CA ILE A 77 -1.07 -12.09 -9.72
C ILE A 77 -0.89 -13.29 -8.80
N PHE A 78 -1.31 -14.47 -9.25
CA PHE A 78 -0.96 -15.73 -8.62
C PHE A 78 -0.54 -16.76 -9.68
N LEU A 79 0.23 -17.75 -9.26
CA LEU A 79 0.50 -18.93 -10.08
C LEU A 79 -0.55 -20.00 -9.75
N ASP A 80 -1.22 -20.51 -10.79
CA ASP A 80 -2.18 -21.60 -10.64
C ASP A 80 -1.49 -22.97 -10.48
N SER A 81 -2.27 -24.04 -10.38
CA SER A 81 -1.75 -25.40 -10.18
C SER A 81 -0.88 -25.92 -11.31
N ASN A 82 -0.92 -25.28 -12.48
CA ASN A 82 -0.09 -25.59 -13.63
C ASN A 82 1.12 -24.64 -13.75
N PHE A 83 1.38 -23.83 -12.71
CA PHE A 83 2.40 -22.77 -12.69
C PHE A 83 2.17 -21.68 -13.73
N VAL A 84 0.91 -21.45 -14.10
CA VAL A 84 0.52 -20.43 -15.08
C VAL A 84 0.16 -19.14 -14.34
N SER A 85 0.61 -18.00 -14.86
CA SER A 85 0.39 -16.68 -14.23
C SER A 85 -1.02 -16.18 -14.53
N ARG A 86 -1.81 -15.96 -13.47
CA ARG A 86 -3.22 -15.57 -13.52
C ARG A 86 -3.46 -14.32 -12.68
N GLY A 87 -4.37 -13.45 -13.12
CA GLY A 87 -4.79 -12.30 -12.33
C GLY A 87 -5.83 -12.69 -11.29
N PHE A 88 -5.93 -11.94 -10.19
CA PHE A 88 -7.01 -12.09 -9.21
C PHE A 88 -7.46 -10.74 -8.66
N VAL A 89 -8.70 -10.69 -8.15
CA VAL A 89 -9.14 -9.66 -7.20
C VAL A 89 -9.47 -10.32 -5.87
N ARG A 90 -8.85 -9.85 -4.79
CA ARG A 90 -9.26 -10.14 -3.42
C ARG A 90 -10.11 -8.98 -2.93
N PHE A 91 -11.35 -9.25 -2.54
CA PHE A 91 -12.26 -8.25 -2.02
C PHE A 91 -11.96 -7.92 -0.55
N SER A 92 -12.48 -6.79 -0.09
CA SER A 92 -12.29 -6.31 1.28
C SER A 92 -12.79 -7.28 2.36
N ASP A 93 -13.78 -8.13 2.04
CA ASP A 93 -14.30 -9.18 2.92
C ASP A 93 -13.42 -10.46 2.94
N GLY A 94 -12.33 -10.48 2.16
CA GLY A 94 -11.39 -11.59 2.06
C GLY A 94 -11.75 -12.65 1.03
N SER A 95 -12.90 -12.54 0.36
CA SER A 95 -13.23 -13.40 -0.77
C SER A 95 -12.38 -13.07 -2.00
N PHE A 96 -12.25 -14.04 -2.91
CA PHE A 96 -11.53 -13.88 -4.18
C PHE A 96 -12.52 -13.96 -5.34
N SER A 97 -12.23 -13.23 -6.42
CA SER A 97 -12.88 -13.44 -7.71
C SER A 97 -12.46 -14.77 -8.32
N ASP A 98 -13.16 -15.18 -9.38
CA ASP A 98 -12.59 -16.15 -10.31
C ASP A 98 -11.27 -15.61 -10.90
N PRO A 99 -10.34 -16.47 -11.33
CA PRO A 99 -9.10 -16.05 -11.96
C PRO A 99 -9.37 -15.19 -13.20
N ILE A 100 -8.66 -14.07 -13.31
CA ILE A 100 -8.69 -13.21 -14.49
C ILE A 100 -7.81 -13.88 -15.55
N ILE A 101 -8.45 -14.24 -16.66
CA ILE A 101 -7.85 -14.95 -17.79
C ILE A 101 -8.31 -14.26 -19.07
N ASP A 102 -7.39 -14.07 -20.03
CA ASP A 102 -7.73 -13.70 -21.40
C ASP A 102 -8.78 -14.69 -21.98
N PRO A 103 -9.95 -14.22 -22.48
CA PRO A 103 -10.93 -15.08 -23.11
C PRO A 103 -10.40 -15.96 -24.25
N ASN A 104 -9.30 -15.57 -24.90
CA ASN A 104 -8.64 -16.30 -25.97
C ASN A 104 -7.26 -16.86 -25.55
N ASP A 105 -7.07 -17.14 -24.26
CA ASP A 105 -5.77 -17.52 -23.71
C ASP A 105 -5.16 -18.73 -24.43
N THR A 106 -4.00 -18.51 -25.05
CA THR A 106 -3.20 -19.52 -25.76
C THR A 106 -1.79 -19.67 -25.20
N VAL A 107 -1.37 -18.77 -24.31
CA VAL A 107 0.01 -18.66 -23.82
C VAL A 107 0.12 -18.93 -22.33
N GLY A 108 -0.92 -18.61 -21.56
CA GLY A 108 -0.92 -18.79 -20.11
C GLY A 108 -0.26 -17.63 -19.38
N LEU A 109 -0.62 -16.39 -19.69
CA LEU A 109 -0.18 -15.23 -18.90
C LEU A 109 -1.24 -14.16 -18.89
N THR A 110 -1.73 -13.81 -17.70
CA THR A 110 -2.59 -12.64 -17.48
C THR A 110 -2.22 -12.01 -16.14
N GLU A 111 -1.85 -10.73 -16.16
CA GLU A 111 -1.36 -10.01 -14.98
C GLU A 111 -2.27 -8.82 -14.66
N GLY A 112 -2.95 -8.86 -13.51
CA GLY A 112 -3.70 -7.72 -12.99
C GLY A 112 -2.76 -6.73 -12.29
N ARG A 113 -2.64 -5.50 -12.81
CA ARG A 113 -1.67 -4.50 -12.34
C ARG A 113 -2.31 -3.34 -11.57
N GLY A 114 -3.50 -2.93 -11.97
CA GLY A 114 -4.19 -1.79 -11.36
C GLY A 114 -5.66 -2.07 -11.11
N ILE A 115 -6.22 -1.42 -10.10
CA ILE A 115 -7.65 -1.43 -9.78
C ILE A 115 -8.06 -0.04 -9.27
N ASN A 116 -9.26 0.40 -9.61
CA ASN A 116 -9.88 1.63 -9.10
C ASN A 116 -11.05 1.31 -8.14
N ASN A 117 -11.69 2.33 -7.57
CA ASN A 117 -12.78 2.17 -6.61
C ASN A 117 -14.08 1.64 -7.24
N THR A 118 -14.25 1.71 -8.56
CA THR A 118 -15.35 1.05 -9.28
C THR A 118 -15.05 -0.41 -9.61
N ARG A 119 -13.92 -0.95 -9.10
CA ARG A 119 -13.41 -2.32 -9.37
C ARG A 119 -13.13 -2.58 -10.86
N THR A 120 -12.83 -1.53 -11.61
CA THR A 120 -12.23 -1.67 -12.93
C THR A 120 -10.77 -2.04 -12.74
N VAL A 121 -10.41 -3.22 -13.23
CA VAL A 121 -9.04 -3.73 -13.22
C VAL A 121 -8.38 -3.38 -14.55
N CYS A 122 -7.10 -3.03 -14.53
CA CYS A 122 -6.26 -2.94 -15.70
C CYS A 122 -5.04 -3.87 -15.57
N GLY A 123 -4.48 -4.27 -16.70
CA GLY A 123 -3.32 -5.13 -16.74
C GLY A 123 -2.89 -5.46 -18.16
N ASP A 124 -2.19 -6.58 -18.31
CA ASP A 124 -1.82 -7.13 -19.61
C ASP A 124 -1.79 -8.66 -19.61
N TYR A 125 -1.78 -9.22 -20.81
CA TYR A 125 -1.69 -10.64 -21.08
C TYR A 125 -0.77 -10.89 -22.26
N ALA A 126 -0.20 -12.10 -22.34
CA ALA A 126 0.54 -12.52 -23.51
C ALA A 126 -0.39 -13.25 -24.49
N ALA A 127 -0.29 -12.92 -25.77
CA ALA A 127 -1.06 -13.58 -26.83
C ALA A 127 -0.17 -14.44 -27.73
N GLY A 128 -0.80 -15.31 -28.52
CA GLY A 128 -0.12 -16.26 -29.40
C GLY A 128 0.72 -15.65 -30.52
N ASP A 129 0.65 -14.33 -30.71
CA ASP A 129 1.50 -13.56 -31.62
C ASP A 129 2.88 -13.21 -31.02
N GLY A 130 3.10 -13.53 -29.75
CA GLY A 130 4.34 -13.29 -29.02
C GLY A 130 4.45 -11.91 -28.38
N ASN A 131 3.36 -11.13 -28.37
CA ASN A 131 3.32 -9.79 -27.80
C ASN A 131 2.49 -9.72 -26.50
N PHE A 132 2.64 -8.61 -25.77
CA PHE A 132 1.77 -8.27 -24.66
C PHE A 132 0.68 -7.29 -25.09
N HIS A 133 -0.55 -7.58 -24.70
CA HIS A 133 -1.71 -6.72 -24.93
C HIS A 133 -2.22 -6.18 -23.62
N GLY A 134 -2.64 -4.91 -23.62
CA GLY A 134 -3.28 -4.30 -22.45
C GLY A 134 -4.71 -4.80 -22.32
N PHE A 135 -5.27 -4.75 -21.11
CA PHE A 135 -6.70 -4.98 -20.92
C PHE A 135 -7.31 -4.14 -19.81
N PHE A 136 -8.62 -4.00 -19.88
CA PHE A 136 -9.49 -3.59 -18.78
C PHE A 136 -10.53 -4.68 -18.49
N LEU A 137 -10.76 -4.97 -17.21
CA LEU A 137 -11.85 -5.82 -16.75
C LEU A 137 -12.80 -4.99 -15.91
N SER A 138 -14.05 -4.86 -16.35
CA SER A 138 -15.08 -4.09 -15.63
C SER A 138 -16.41 -4.82 -15.71
N GLY A 139 -17.06 -5.05 -14.55
CA GLY A 139 -18.35 -5.75 -14.50
C GLY A 139 -18.33 -7.16 -15.11
N GLY A 140 -17.17 -7.83 -15.10
CA GLY A 140 -16.98 -9.15 -15.73
C GLY A 140 -16.70 -9.11 -17.24
N THR A 141 -16.66 -7.92 -17.86
CA THR A 141 -16.30 -7.75 -19.27
C THR A 141 -14.81 -7.46 -19.41
N PHE A 142 -14.09 -8.39 -20.04
CA PHE A 142 -12.69 -8.23 -20.44
C PHE A 142 -12.62 -7.49 -21.77
N THR A 143 -11.87 -6.39 -21.83
CA THR A 143 -11.71 -5.53 -23.01
C THR A 143 -10.23 -5.34 -23.28
N GLU A 144 -9.76 -5.77 -24.44
CA GLU A 144 -8.41 -5.49 -24.93
C GLU A 144 -8.19 -3.98 -25.10
N TYR A 145 -6.97 -3.52 -24.83
CA TYR A 145 -6.53 -2.16 -25.06
C TYR A 145 -5.12 -2.15 -25.63
N ASP A 146 -5.00 -1.67 -26.86
CA ASP A 146 -3.72 -1.50 -27.54
C ASP A 146 -3.50 -0.08 -28.05
N ILE A 147 -2.26 0.39 -27.90
CA ILE A 147 -1.80 1.62 -28.55
C ILE A 147 -1.60 1.32 -30.04
N ALA A 148 -2.28 2.08 -30.90
CA ALA A 148 -2.19 1.89 -32.35
C ALA A 148 -0.74 2.01 -32.85
N GLY A 149 -0.27 0.97 -33.55
CA GLY A 149 1.10 0.90 -34.09
C GLY A 149 2.16 0.41 -33.09
N ALA A 150 1.79 0.11 -31.85
CA ALA A 150 2.66 -0.59 -30.92
C ALA A 150 2.71 -2.09 -31.23
N ALA A 151 3.85 -2.71 -30.96
CA ALA A 151 4.01 -4.17 -30.91
C ALA A 151 3.47 -4.73 -29.59
N SER A 152 3.60 -4.02 -28.48
CA SER A 152 3.07 -4.45 -27.19
C SER A 152 2.56 -3.27 -26.39
N THR A 153 1.50 -3.46 -25.62
CA THR A 153 0.90 -2.47 -24.72
C THR A 153 0.77 -3.08 -23.32
N LEU A 154 1.22 -2.36 -22.29
CA LEU A 154 1.04 -2.74 -20.89
C LEU A 154 0.33 -1.60 -20.15
N VAL A 155 -0.76 -1.91 -19.44
CA VAL A 155 -1.50 -0.92 -18.64
C VAL A 155 -1.19 -1.13 -17.16
N HIS A 156 -0.30 -0.30 -16.62
CA HIS A 156 0.26 -0.48 -15.29
C HIS A 156 -0.59 0.08 -14.15
N SER A 157 -1.42 1.09 -14.43
CA SER A 157 -2.20 1.75 -13.38
C SER A 157 -3.46 2.42 -13.93
N ILE A 158 -4.48 2.52 -13.07
CA ILE A 158 -5.75 3.20 -13.36
C ILE A 158 -6.22 3.96 -12.11
N ASN A 159 -6.77 5.17 -12.25
CA ASN A 159 -7.39 5.93 -11.16
C ASN A 159 -8.95 5.87 -11.24
N ASP A 160 -9.63 6.51 -10.28
CA ASP A 160 -11.09 6.52 -10.21
C ASP A 160 -11.78 7.31 -11.33
N SER A 161 -11.07 8.28 -11.92
CA SER A 161 -11.53 9.02 -13.11
C SER A 161 -11.37 8.20 -14.40
N ALA A 162 -10.90 6.96 -14.30
CA ALA A 162 -10.50 6.10 -15.42
C ALA A 162 -9.35 6.66 -16.25
N ASP A 163 -8.54 7.55 -15.70
CA ASP A 163 -7.22 7.86 -16.25
C ASP A 163 -6.27 6.71 -15.95
N PHE A 164 -5.33 6.44 -16.84
CA PHE A 164 -4.42 5.30 -16.71
C PHE A 164 -3.04 5.62 -17.26
N ALA A 165 -2.05 4.87 -16.80
CA ALA A 165 -0.67 4.99 -17.28
C ALA A 165 -0.09 3.62 -17.56
N GLY A 166 0.84 3.57 -18.51
CA GLY A 166 1.39 2.32 -18.99
C GLY A 166 2.66 2.52 -19.79
N ALA A 167 3.07 1.45 -20.47
CA ALA A 167 4.16 1.46 -21.42
C ALA A 167 3.75 0.75 -22.70
N PHE A 168 4.39 1.09 -23.80
CA PHE A 168 4.27 0.35 -25.05
C PHE A 168 5.62 0.25 -25.73
N SER A 169 5.76 -0.74 -26.61
CA SER A 169 6.96 -0.92 -27.43
C SER A 169 6.60 -0.79 -28.91
N LEU A 170 7.41 -0.06 -29.67
CA LEU A 170 7.24 0.04 -31.12
C LEU A 170 7.79 -1.19 -31.84
N THR A 171 7.24 -1.51 -33.02
CA THR A 171 7.74 -2.58 -33.89
C THR A 171 9.16 -2.27 -34.40
N GLY A 172 10.10 -3.20 -34.26
CA GLY A 172 11.45 -3.11 -34.84
C GLY A 172 12.56 -3.72 -33.96
N PRO A 173 13.78 -3.88 -34.49
CA PRO A 173 14.89 -4.58 -33.83
C PRO A 173 15.41 -3.89 -32.55
N ASN A 174 14.99 -2.66 -32.28
CA ASN A 174 15.34 -1.88 -31.09
C ASN A 174 14.10 -1.37 -30.35
N GLY A 175 12.97 -2.09 -30.41
CA GLY A 175 11.65 -1.65 -29.95
C GLY A 175 11.71 -0.80 -28.67
N MET A 176 11.68 0.52 -28.85
CA MET A 176 11.88 1.44 -27.74
C MET A 176 10.65 1.36 -26.84
N HIS A 177 10.88 1.08 -25.56
CA HIS A 177 9.84 1.19 -24.55
C HIS A 177 9.55 2.67 -24.32
N GLN A 178 8.30 3.06 -24.52
CA GLN A 178 7.80 4.41 -24.28
C GLN A 178 6.76 4.37 -23.19
N GLY A 179 6.84 5.31 -22.26
CA GLY A 179 5.80 5.52 -21.25
C GLY A 179 4.63 6.26 -21.87
N PHE A 180 3.42 6.02 -21.38
CA PHE A 180 2.27 6.84 -21.75
C PHE A 180 1.33 7.09 -20.57
N VAL A 181 0.57 8.17 -20.67
CA VAL A 181 -0.57 8.47 -19.80
C VAL A 181 -1.80 8.76 -20.66
N SER A 182 -2.95 8.28 -20.21
CA SER A 182 -4.28 8.63 -20.71
C SER A 182 -4.97 9.50 -19.67
N VAL A 183 -5.26 10.75 -20.00
CA VAL A 183 -6.00 11.66 -19.12
C VAL A 183 -7.22 12.17 -19.84
N GLY A 184 -8.41 11.90 -19.30
CA GLY A 184 -9.69 12.22 -19.95
C GLY A 184 -9.82 11.60 -21.35
N GLY A 185 -9.19 10.44 -21.57
CA GLY A 185 -9.13 9.75 -22.86
C GLY A 185 -8.08 10.29 -23.85
N THR A 186 -7.31 11.31 -23.47
CA THR A 186 -6.21 11.84 -24.31
C THR A 186 -4.91 11.12 -23.96
N ILE A 187 -4.31 10.45 -24.95
CA ILE A 187 -3.03 9.76 -24.80
C ILE A 187 -1.86 10.71 -25.03
N THR A 188 -0.91 10.72 -24.10
CA THR A 188 0.38 11.40 -24.20
C THR A 188 1.50 10.39 -23.93
N SER A 189 2.46 10.28 -24.87
CA SER A 189 3.63 9.41 -24.76
C SER A 189 4.90 10.20 -24.40
N PHE A 190 5.87 9.54 -23.76
CA PHE A 190 7.15 10.12 -23.32
C PHE A 190 8.35 9.30 -23.84
#